data_AF-A0A4U7CE01-F1
#
_entry.id   AF-A0A4U7CE01-F1
#
_cell.length_a   1.000
_cell.length_b   1.000
_cell.length_c   1.000
_cell.angle_alpha   90.00
_cell.angle_beta   90.00
_cell.angle_gamma   90.00
#
_symmetry.space_group_name_H-M   'P 1'
#
loop_
_entity.id
_entity.type
_entity.pdbx_description
1 polymer ?
#
loop_
_entity_poly.entity_id
_entity_poly.type
_entity_poly.pdbx_seq_one_letter_code
_entity_poly.pdbx_strand_id
1 'polypeptide(L)'
;MSDEITLSRLEPTLEDHAYPAERDALAEAFAGTTVLFADGDADLGDLLADVDQETFESADDAYAALQNVFPIEALGEPGQSDGDA
;
A
#
# COMPACT_ATOMS: atom_id res chain seq x y z
N MET A 1 0.04 -12.08 15.23
CA MET A 1 0.38 -10.72 15.67
C MET A 1 0.34 -9.92 14.40
N SER A 2 -0.62 -9.02 14.28
CA SER A 2 -0.74 -8.16 13.10
C SER A 2 0.32 -7.08 13.20
N ASP A 3 1.06 -6.84 12.11
CA ASP A 3 2.06 -5.79 12.04
C ASP A 3 1.38 -4.52 11.52
N GLU A 4 1.42 -3.43 12.27
CA GLU A 4 0.79 -2.18 11.87
C GLU A 4 1.87 -1.22 11.34
N ILE A 5 1.76 -0.86 10.06
CA ILE A 5 2.68 0.06 9.40
C ILE A 5 1.95 1.32 8.96
N THR A 6 2.62 2.46 8.97
CA THR A 6 2.05 3.68 8.38
C THR A 6 2.19 3.67 6.86
N LEU A 7 1.35 4.42 6.14
CA LEU A 7 1.44 4.56 4.69
C LEU A 7 2.85 5.02 4.23
N SER A 8 3.50 5.91 4.99
CA SER A 8 4.88 6.33 4.72
C SER A 8 5.92 5.22 4.86
N ARG A 9 5.57 4.11 5.54
CA ARG A 9 6.41 2.92 5.69
C ARG A 9 6.08 1.83 4.68
N LEU A 10 4.98 1.96 3.94
CA LEU A 10 4.56 0.97 2.95
C LEU A 10 5.59 0.79 1.84
N GLU A 11 5.99 1.88 1.18
CA GLU A 11 6.97 1.88 0.09
C GLU A 11 8.30 1.20 0.52
N PRO A 12 8.97 1.59 1.62
CA PRO A 12 10.21 0.92 2.03
C PRO A 12 9.99 -0.53 2.50
N THR A 13 8.80 -0.88 3.01
CA THR A 13 8.45 -2.27 3.32
C THR A 13 8.34 -3.12 2.06
N LEU A 14 7.80 -2.56 0.97
CA LEU A 14 7.77 -3.22 -0.33
C LEU A 14 9.18 -3.34 -0.93
N GLU A 15 10.05 -2.34 -0.75
CA GLU A 15 11.44 -2.37 -1.22
C GLU A 15 12.30 -3.46 -0.55
N ASP A 16 11.95 -3.87 0.68
CA ASP A 16 12.64 -4.96 1.38
C ASP A 16 12.34 -6.34 0.75
N HIS A 17 11.32 -6.44 -0.10
CA HIS A 17 10.96 -7.66 -0.80
C HIS A 17 11.79 -7.87 -2.09
N ALA A 18 12.00 -9.13 -2.46
CA ALA A 18 12.64 -9.47 -3.73
C ALA A 18 11.63 -9.41 -4.89
N TYR A 19 12.07 -8.86 -6.03
CA TYR A 19 11.30 -8.76 -7.28
C TYR A 19 12.02 -9.46 -8.45
N PRO A 20 11.29 -9.93 -9.49
CA PRO A 20 9.83 -9.83 -9.66
C PRO A 20 9.06 -10.73 -8.68
N ALA A 21 7.88 -10.28 -8.26
CA ALA A 21 7.05 -10.96 -7.27
C ALA A 21 5.60 -11.08 -7.73
N GLU A 22 5.00 -12.26 -7.53
CA GLU A 22 3.60 -12.50 -7.84
C GLU A 22 2.69 -11.81 -6.81
N ARG A 23 1.55 -11.31 -7.28
CA ARG A 23 0.57 -10.63 -6.44
C ARG A 23 0.09 -11.50 -5.29
N ASP A 24 -0.29 -12.75 -5.56
CA ASP A 24 -0.71 -13.71 -4.53
C ASP A 24 0.39 -13.99 -3.50
N ALA A 25 1.65 -14.07 -3.94
CA ALA A 25 2.78 -14.31 -3.05
C ALA A 25 3.02 -13.12 -2.11
N LEU A 26 2.96 -11.89 -2.61
CA LEU A 26 3.06 -10.68 -1.79
C LEU A 26 1.85 -10.53 -0.87
N ALA A 27 0.64 -10.79 -1.38
CA ALA A 27 -0.59 -10.73 -0.59
C ALA A 27 -0.53 -11.70 0.60
N GLU A 28 -0.04 -12.93 0.39
CA GLU A 28 0.15 -13.90 1.46
C GLU A 28 1.28 -13.49 2.42
N ALA A 29 2.38 -12.93 1.90
CA ALA A 29 3.51 -12.47 2.73
C ALA A 29 3.13 -11.29 3.64
N PHE A 30 2.26 -10.40 3.16
CA PHE A 30 1.76 -9.23 3.89
C PHE A 30 0.37 -9.45 4.49
N ALA A 31 -0.17 -10.66 4.45
CA ALA A 31 -1.46 -10.98 5.05
C ALA A 31 -1.41 -10.74 6.57
N GLY A 32 -2.29 -9.87 7.07
CA GLY A 32 -2.31 -9.46 8.47
C GLY A 32 -1.40 -8.29 8.79
N THR A 33 -0.81 -7.64 7.79
CA THR A 33 -0.15 -6.34 7.93
C THR A 33 -1.17 -5.23 7.67
N THR A 34 -1.44 -4.41 8.68
CA THR A 34 -2.39 -3.30 8.58
C THR A 34 -1.65 -2.01 8.21
N VAL A 35 -2.06 -1.39 7.11
CA VAL A 35 -1.57 -0.07 6.68
C VAL A 35 -2.46 1.01 7.27
N LEU A 36 -1.87 1.86 8.11
CA LEU A 36 -2.50 3.03 8.72
C LEU A 36 -2.30 4.27 7.84
N PHE A 37 -3.39 4.93 7.48
CA PHE A 37 -3.41 6.16 6.68
C PHE A 37 -4.23 7.27 7.37
N ALA A 38 -4.40 8.41 6.68
CA ALA A 38 -4.90 9.65 7.29
C ALA A 38 -6.29 9.51 7.92
N ASP A 39 -7.20 8.80 7.26
CA ASP A 39 -8.57 8.55 7.73
C ASP A 39 -8.90 7.06 7.67
N GLY A 40 -8.07 6.23 8.32
CA GLY A 40 -8.39 4.82 8.53
C GLY A 40 -7.22 3.87 8.37
N ASP A 41 -7.58 2.61 8.16
CA ASP A 41 -6.66 1.50 8.03
C ASP A 41 -7.19 0.45 7.06
N ALA A 42 -6.28 -0.30 6.45
CA ALA A 42 -6.61 -1.42 5.56
C ALA A 42 -5.55 -2.52 5.64
N ASP A 43 -5.94 -3.75 5.36
CA ASP A 43 -5.01 -4.87 5.29
C ASP A 43 -4.23 -4.84 3.96
N LEU A 44 -2.90 -4.86 4.05
CA LEU A 44 -2.02 -4.79 2.89
C LEU A 44 -2.18 -6.02 1.98
N GLY A 45 -2.37 -7.20 2.57
CA GLY A 45 -2.58 -8.42 1.80
C GLY A 45 -3.88 -8.36 1.00
N ASP A 46 -4.95 -7.84 1.61
CA ASP A 46 -6.25 -7.66 0.95
C ASP A 46 -6.17 -6.62 -0.18
N LEU A 47 -5.51 -5.49 0.06
CA LEU A 47 -5.26 -4.47 -0.96
C LEU A 47 -4.47 -5.04 -2.15
N LEU A 48 -3.41 -5.81 -1.88
CA LEU A 48 -2.62 -6.47 -2.92
C LEU A 48 -3.46 -7.47 -3.70
N ALA A 49 -4.36 -8.22 -3.06
CA ALA A 49 -5.24 -9.17 -3.73
C ALA A 49 -6.26 -8.50 -4.67
N ASP A 50 -6.66 -7.26 -4.36
CA ASP A 50 -7.59 -6.47 -5.18
C ASP A 50 -6.90 -5.83 -6.40
N VAL A 51 -5.56 -5.77 -6.42
CA VAL A 51 -4.81 -5.28 -7.58
C VAL A 51 -5.06 -6.15 -8.82
N ASP A 52 -5.40 -5.50 -9.93
CA ASP A 52 -5.59 -6.13 -11.25
C ASP A 52 -4.29 -6.76 -11.82
N GLN A 53 -3.13 -6.25 -11.39
CA GLN A 53 -1.81 -6.70 -11.85
C GLN A 53 -1.42 -8.02 -11.19
N GLU A 54 -1.06 -9.03 -11.99
CA GLU A 54 -0.74 -10.37 -11.50
C GLU A 54 0.70 -10.49 -10.95
N THR A 55 1.62 -9.64 -11.41
CA THR A 55 3.04 -9.67 -11.05
C THR A 55 3.60 -8.26 -11.06
N PHE A 56 4.45 -7.98 -10.08
CA PHE A 56 5.11 -6.70 -9.93
C PHE A 56 6.58 -6.81 -10.32
N GLU A 57 7.03 -5.87 -11.15
CA GLU A 57 8.43 -5.84 -11.60
C GLU A 57 9.36 -5.20 -10.54
N SER A 58 8.82 -4.38 -9.65
CA SER A 58 9.57 -3.64 -8.62
C SER A 58 8.64 -3.16 -7.51
N ALA A 59 9.22 -2.72 -6.39
CA ALA A 59 8.47 -2.14 -5.27
C ALA A 59 7.67 -0.89 -5.68
N ASP A 60 8.25 -0.02 -6.51
CA ASP A 60 7.58 1.16 -7.05
C ASP A 60 6.35 0.80 -7.89
N ASP A 61 6.44 -0.27 -8.69
CA ASP A 61 5.33 -0.78 -9.51
C ASP A 61 4.21 -1.34 -8.61
N ALA A 62 4.55 -2.13 -7.58
CA ALA A 62 3.59 -2.58 -6.58
C ALA A 62 2.93 -1.43 -5.81
N TYR A 63 3.72 -0.43 -5.40
CA TYR A 63 3.22 0.74 -4.70
C TYR A 63 2.28 1.57 -5.59
N ALA A 64 2.65 1.81 -6.85
CA ALA A 64 1.82 2.50 -7.82
C ALA A 64 0.50 1.75 -8.07
N ALA A 65 0.54 0.43 -8.20
CA ALA A 65 -0.66 -0.39 -8.36
C ALA A 65 -1.57 -0.29 -7.12
N LEU A 66 -1.01 -0.34 -5.91
CA LEU A 66 -1.74 -0.16 -4.67
C LEU A 66 -2.42 1.21 -4.60
N GLN A 67 -1.78 2.29 -5.06
CA GLN A 67 -2.40 3.62 -5.09
C GLN A 67 -3.66 3.70 -5.98
N ASN A 68 -3.87 2.74 -6.91
CA ASN A 68 -5.09 2.66 -7.72
C ASN A 68 -6.24 1.95 -6.98
N VAL A 69 -5.95 1.10 -5.99
CA VAL A 69 -6.95 0.41 -5.15
C VAL A 69 -7.20 1.09 -3.81
N PHE A 70 -6.28 1.91 -3.33
CA PHE A 70 -6.49 2.68 -2.10
C PHE A 70 -7.73 3.59 -2.20
N PRO A 71 -8.59 3.63 -1.16
CA PRO A 71 -9.69 4.58 -1.11
C PRO A 71 -9.16 6.01 -1.15
N ILE A 72 -9.92 6.92 -1.78
CA ILE A 72 -9.55 8.34 -1.93
C ILE A 72 -9.26 8.99 -0.55
N GLU A 73 -9.91 8.51 0.51
CA GLU A 73 -9.69 8.94 1.90
C GLU A 73 -8.29 8.58 2.42
N ALA A 74 -7.69 7.48 1.95
CA ALA A 74 -6.33 7.08 2.30
C ALA A 74 -5.25 7.98 1.67
N LEU A 75 -5.56 8.60 0.53
CA LEU A 75 -4.65 9.49 -0.21
C LEU A 75 -4.62 10.93 0.36
N GLY A 76 -5.39 11.19 1.42
CA GLY A 76 -5.53 12.51 2.02
C GLY A 76 -6.46 13.40 1.21
N GLU A 77 -7.31 14.16 1.90
CA GLU A 77 -8.18 15.14 1.24
C GLU A 77 -7.35 16.07 0.33
N PRO A 78 -7.73 16.31 -0.94
CA PRO A 78 -7.18 17.41 -1.72
C PRO A 78 -7.71 18.73 -1.12
N GLY A 79 -7.12 19.17 0.00
CA GLY A 79 -7.75 20.22 0.80
C GLY A 79 -6.96 20.89 1.93
N GLN A 80 -5.68 20.60 2.15
CA GLN A 80 -4.84 21.40 3.05
C GLN A 80 -3.53 21.82 2.35
N SER A 81 -3.67 22.51 1.22
CA SER A 81 -2.77 23.63 0.98
C SER A 81 -3.14 24.69 2.00
N ASP A 82 -2.39 24.76 3.10
CA ASP A 82 -2.36 25.94 3.94
C ASP A 82 -1.89 27.08 3.03
N GLY A 83 -2.84 27.84 2.51
CA GLY A 83 -2.61 29.21 2.18
C GLY A 83 -2.36 29.93 3.48
N ASP A 84 -1.09 30.20 3.77
CA ASP A 84 -0.73 31.35 4.60
C ASP A 84 -0.05 32.40 3.70
N ALA A 85 -0.40 33.65 3.99
CA ALA A 85 -0.44 34.79 3.08
C ALA A 85 0.90 35.53 2.88
#